data_AF-A0A1X7U2F8-F1
#
_entry.id   AF-A0A1X7U2F8-F1
#
_cell.length_a   1.000
_cell.length_b   1.000
_cell.length_c   1.000
_cell.angle_alpha   90.00
_cell.angle_beta   90.00
_cell.angle_gamma   90.00
#
_symmetry.space_group_name_H-M   'P 1'
#
loop_
_entity.id
_entity.type
_entity.pdbx_description
1 polymer ?
#
loop_
_entity_poly.entity_id
_entity_poly.type
_entity_poly.pdbx_seq_one_letter_code
_entity_poly.pdbx_strand_id
1 'polypeptide(L)'
;MGDHALVCGSNSDRILRHNAIRDVIFITAQLAALSPRQEAPFLVPDSLSRPADVFLSHWLQGRQAALDVTIILALQPQTLSKAASTQGAALLVAEHRKMVIWRTVRGPVLRFSHWPWRP
;
A
#
# COMPACT_ATOMS: atom_id res chain seq x y z
N MET A 1 -2.53 27.98 3.65
CA MET A 1 -3.34 26.76 3.42
C MET A 1 -2.78 25.68 4.32
N GLY A 2 -3.45 25.43 5.43
CA GLY A 2 -2.79 25.01 6.67
C GLY A 2 -2.85 23.52 6.96
N ASP A 3 -1.91 23.09 7.81
CA ASP A 3 -1.79 21.75 8.40
C ASP A 3 -3.09 21.19 8.96
N HIS A 4 -4.06 22.04 9.27
CA HIS A 4 -5.41 21.64 9.69
C HIS A 4 -6.15 20.80 8.63
N ALA A 5 -5.98 21.08 7.32
CA ALA A 5 -6.49 20.20 6.28
C ALA A 5 -5.75 18.86 6.29
N LEU A 6 -4.43 18.87 6.51
CA LEU A 6 -3.61 17.66 6.59
C LEU A 6 -3.94 16.78 7.80
N VAL A 7 -4.42 17.35 8.90
CA VAL A 7 -4.60 16.67 10.20
C VAL A 7 -6.07 16.46 10.59
N CYS A 8 -7.04 16.95 9.80
CA CYS A 8 -8.46 16.76 10.10
C CYS A 8 -8.80 15.26 10.17
N GLY A 9 -8.98 14.75 11.39
CA GLY A 9 -9.04 13.32 11.72
C GLY A 9 -10.31 12.61 11.32
N SER A 10 -11.09 13.13 10.36
CA SER A 10 -12.25 12.39 9.85
C SER A 10 -11.76 11.19 9.04
N ASN A 11 -12.28 10.00 9.34
CA ASN A 11 -11.93 8.76 8.62
C ASN A 11 -12.11 8.90 7.09
N SER A 12 -13.01 9.77 6.65
CA SER A 12 -13.23 10.11 5.24
C SER A 12 -11.99 10.68 4.55
N ASP A 13 -11.24 11.58 5.20
CA ASP A 13 -10.08 12.23 4.57
C ASP A 13 -8.92 11.23 4.35
N ARG A 14 -8.70 10.33 5.31
CA ARG A 14 -7.73 9.23 5.15
C ARG A 14 -8.08 8.33 3.97
N ILE A 15 -9.36 7.95 3.82
CA ILE A 15 -9.84 7.12 2.72
C ILE A 15 -9.69 7.87 1.39
N LEU A 16 -10.04 9.15 1.34
CA LEU A 16 -9.92 9.97 0.13
C LEU A 16 -8.47 10.08 -0.34
N ARG A 17 -7.51 10.33 0.55
CA ARG A 17 -6.08 10.40 0.20
C ARG A 17 -5.53 9.07 -0.29
N HIS A 18 -5.91 7.99 0.39
CA HIS A 18 -5.55 6.64 -0.02
C HIS A 18 -6.06 6.36 -1.44
N ASN A 19 -7.35 6.59 -1.68
CA ASN A 19 -7.97 6.35 -2.98
C ASN A 19 -7.37 7.24 -4.05
N ALA A 20 -7.13 8.53 -3.78
CA ALA A 20 -6.51 9.44 -4.73
C ALA A 20 -5.12 8.95 -5.19
N ILE A 21 -4.26 8.54 -4.24
CA ILE A 21 -2.92 8.02 -4.59
C ILE A 21 -3.03 6.66 -5.30
N ARG A 22 -3.88 5.75 -4.82
CA ARG A 22 -4.16 4.46 -5.47
C ARG A 22 -4.62 4.66 -6.92
N ASP A 23 -5.52 5.61 -7.16
CA ASP A 23 -6.11 5.87 -8.47
C ASP A 23 -5.08 6.49 -9.42
N VAL A 24 -4.21 7.39 -8.93
CA VAL A 24 -3.06 7.90 -9.72
C VAL A 24 -2.13 6.76 -10.14
N ILE A 25 -1.80 5.84 -9.23
CA ILE A 25 -0.97 4.66 -9.53
C ILE A 25 -1.67 3.78 -10.58
N PHE A 26 -2.96 3.53 -10.41
CA PHE A 26 -3.75 2.71 -11.32
C PHE A 26 -3.79 3.31 -12.73
N ILE A 27 -4.11 4.60 -12.86
CA ILE A 27 -4.17 5.30 -14.15
C ILE A 27 -2.78 5.29 -14.81
N THR A 28 -1.73 5.60 -14.06
CA THR A 28 -0.35 5.59 -14.57
C THR A 28 0.03 4.20 -15.08
N ALA A 29 -0.31 3.14 -14.34
CA ALA A 29 -0.06 1.76 -14.77
C ALA A 29 -0.87 1.36 -16.00
N GLN A 30 -2.07 1.91 -16.16
CA GLN A 30 -2.92 1.69 -17.33
C GLN A 30 -2.30 2.34 -18.57
N LEU A 31 -1.83 3.59 -18.44
CA LEU A 31 -1.10 4.32 -19.49
C LEU A 31 0.22 3.63 -19.86
N ALA A 32 0.87 2.97 -18.91
CA ALA A 32 2.08 2.18 -19.13
C ALA A 32 1.83 0.75 -19.65
N ALA A 33 0.58 0.40 -20.00
CA ALA A 33 0.19 -0.93 -20.49
C ALA A 33 0.55 -2.11 -19.53
N LEU A 34 0.52 -1.87 -18.22
CA LEU A 34 0.85 -2.88 -17.20
C LEU A 34 -0.35 -3.75 -16.77
N SER A 35 -1.51 -3.57 -17.44
CA SER A 35 -2.79 -4.24 -17.16
C SER A 35 -3.16 -4.24 -15.67
N PRO A 36 -3.37 -3.05 -15.06
CA PRO A 36 -3.68 -2.95 -13.66
C PRO A 36 -5.11 -3.43 -13.34
N ARG A 37 -5.30 -4.00 -12.14
CA ARG A 37 -6.62 -4.36 -11.57
C ARG A 37 -6.73 -3.78 -10.16
N GLN A 38 -7.79 -3.04 -9.87
CA GLN A 38 -8.05 -2.55 -8.51
C GLN A 38 -8.67 -3.67 -7.66
N GLU A 39 -8.23 -3.79 -6.41
CA GLU A 39 -8.86 -4.67 -5.41
C GLU A 39 -9.12 -6.11 -5.90
N ALA A 40 -8.18 -6.66 -6.66
CA ALA A 40 -8.37 -7.95 -7.32
C ALA A 40 -8.54 -9.10 -6.30
N PRO A 41 -9.61 -9.90 -6.39
CA PRO A 41 -9.77 -11.10 -5.57
C PRO A 41 -8.89 -12.25 -6.08
N PHE A 42 -8.78 -13.32 -5.30
CA PHE A 42 -8.11 -14.58 -5.67
C PHE A 42 -6.62 -14.45 -5.99
N LEU A 43 -5.94 -13.44 -5.44
CA LEU A 43 -4.48 -13.31 -5.55
C LEU A 43 -3.72 -14.30 -4.65
N VAL A 44 -4.40 -14.82 -3.63
CA VAL A 44 -3.91 -15.89 -2.77
C VAL A 44 -4.78 -17.12 -3.00
N PRO A 45 -4.20 -18.31 -3.27
CA PRO A 45 -4.96 -19.53 -3.43
C PRO A 45 -5.92 -19.76 -2.26
N ASP A 46 -7.14 -20.22 -2.57
CA ASP A 46 -8.19 -20.53 -1.59
C ASP A 46 -8.60 -19.34 -0.68
N SER A 47 -8.33 -18.11 -1.13
CA SER A 47 -8.66 -16.89 -0.40
C SER A 47 -9.51 -15.94 -1.25
N LEU A 48 -10.59 -15.44 -0.64
CA LEU A 48 -11.37 -14.32 -1.18
C LEU A 48 -10.76 -12.96 -0.79
N SER A 49 -9.60 -12.95 -0.13
CA SER A 49 -8.95 -11.71 0.27
C SER A 49 -8.54 -10.89 -0.95
N ARG A 50 -8.51 -9.57 -0.73
CA ARG A 50 -8.03 -8.57 -1.70
C ARG A 50 -6.74 -7.97 -1.14
N PRO A 51 -5.61 -8.66 -1.26
CA PRO A 51 -4.38 -8.28 -0.57
C PRO A 51 -3.65 -7.09 -1.22
N ALA A 52 -4.11 -6.62 -2.37
CA ALA A 52 -3.52 -5.50 -3.11
C ALA A 52 -4.58 -4.44 -3.43
N ASP A 53 -4.23 -3.17 -3.25
CA ASP A 53 -5.04 -2.05 -3.74
C ASP A 53 -4.95 -1.95 -5.27
N VAL A 54 -3.76 -2.19 -5.82
CA VAL A 54 -3.50 -2.29 -7.26
C VAL A 54 -2.67 -3.53 -7.55
N PHE A 55 -3.19 -4.39 -8.42
CA PHE A 55 -2.46 -5.55 -8.93
C PHE A 55 -2.00 -5.31 -10.37
N LEU A 56 -0.74 -5.58 -10.67
CA LEU A 56 -0.13 -5.42 -11.99
C LEU A 56 0.21 -6.81 -12.54
N SER A 57 -0.46 -7.21 -13.64
CA SER A 57 -0.22 -8.53 -14.24
C SER A 57 1.03 -8.57 -15.13
N HIS A 58 1.46 -7.43 -15.66
CA HIS A 58 2.66 -7.30 -16.48
C HIS A 58 3.63 -6.32 -15.84
N TRP A 59 4.28 -6.75 -14.78
CA TRP A 59 5.37 -6.00 -14.15
C TRP A 59 6.72 -6.37 -14.79
N LEU A 60 7.79 -5.90 -14.16
CA LEU A 60 9.17 -6.08 -14.58
C LEU A 60 9.50 -7.55 -14.87
N GLN A 61 10.05 -7.82 -16.05
CA GLN A 61 10.53 -9.15 -16.48
C GLN A 61 9.44 -10.24 -16.45
N GLY A 62 8.21 -9.89 -16.81
CA GLY A 62 7.08 -10.84 -16.86
C GLY A 62 6.58 -11.27 -15.48
N ARG A 63 7.06 -10.65 -14.41
CA ARG A 63 6.55 -10.88 -13.06
C ARG A 63 5.25 -10.12 -12.84
N GLN A 64 4.53 -10.51 -11.80
CA GLN A 64 3.34 -9.79 -11.31
C GLN A 64 3.70 -9.01 -10.06
N ALA A 65 2.99 -7.92 -9.79
CA ALA A 65 3.19 -7.11 -8.59
C ALA A 65 1.87 -6.81 -7.89
N ALA A 66 1.85 -7.00 -6.58
CA ALA A 66 0.78 -6.57 -5.69
C ALA A 66 1.23 -5.29 -4.98
N LEU A 67 0.54 -4.18 -5.22
CA LEU A 67 0.80 -2.90 -4.57
C LEU A 67 -0.27 -2.64 -3.51
N ASP A 68 0.17 -2.30 -2.31
CA ASP A 68 -0.67 -1.90 -1.19
C ASP A 68 -0.20 -0.53 -0.70
N VAL A 69 -1.07 0.46 -0.77
CA VAL A 69 -0.79 1.88 -0.54
C VAL A 69 -1.07 2.22 0.92
N THR A 70 -0.12 2.87 1.57
CA THR A 70 -0.31 3.34 2.95
C THR A 70 0.05 4.80 3.04
N ILE A 71 -0.91 5.62 3.45
CA ILE A 71 -0.71 7.05 3.70
C ILE A 71 -0.48 7.26 5.20
N ILE A 72 0.64 7.89 5.54
CA ILE A 72 0.94 8.33 6.90
C ILE A 72 1.40 9.78 6.91
N LEU A 73 0.89 10.55 7.87
CA LEU A 73 1.24 11.94 8.04
C LEU A 73 2.42 12.06 9.00
N ALA A 74 3.40 12.89 8.65
CA ALA A 74 4.47 13.25 9.57
C ALA A 74 3.96 14.13 10.73
N LEU A 75 2.93 14.93 10.47
CA LEU A 75 2.42 15.93 11.41
C LEU A 75 1.32 15.43 12.36
N GLN A 76 0.92 14.15 12.27
CA GLN A 76 -0.05 13.60 13.23
C GLN A 76 0.60 13.45 14.62
N PRO A 77 -0.18 13.54 15.71
CA PRO A 77 0.37 13.56 17.08
C PRO A 77 1.32 12.40 17.40
N GLN A 78 1.07 11.19 16.86
CA GLN A 78 1.89 10.02 17.18
C GLN A 78 3.25 9.98 16.47
N THR A 79 3.45 10.77 15.42
CA THR A 79 4.71 10.78 14.64
C THR A 79 5.43 12.12 14.70
N LEU A 80 4.73 13.22 14.99
CA LEU A 80 5.25 14.60 14.93
C LEU A 80 6.61 14.75 15.60
N SER A 81 6.74 14.36 16.88
CA SER A 81 7.99 14.53 17.64
C SER A 81 9.19 13.80 16.99
N LYS A 82 8.99 12.56 16.53
CA LYS A 82 10.08 11.79 15.88
C LYS A 82 10.33 12.24 14.45
N ALA A 83 9.27 12.58 13.72
CA ALA A 83 9.38 13.04 12.33
C ALA A 83 10.02 14.42 12.22
N ALA A 84 9.92 15.27 13.25
CA ALA A 84 10.59 16.57 13.30
C ALA A 84 12.12 16.44 13.33
N SER A 85 12.64 15.39 13.97
CA SER A 85 14.09 15.21 14.17
C SER A 85 14.70 14.12 13.28
N THR A 86 13.89 13.26 12.66
CA THR A 86 14.38 12.08 11.93
C THR A 86 13.59 11.87 10.65
N GLN A 87 14.28 12.00 9.52
CA GLN A 87 13.73 11.71 8.21
C GLN A 87 13.19 10.26 8.18
N GLY A 88 12.00 10.08 7.61
CA GLY A 88 11.40 8.75 7.48
C GLY A 88 10.82 8.16 8.77
N ALA A 89 10.85 8.85 9.91
CA ALA A 89 10.32 8.31 11.16
C ALA A 89 8.82 7.91 11.06
N ALA A 90 8.02 8.71 10.35
CA ALA A 90 6.62 8.38 10.09
C ALA A 90 6.48 7.15 9.18
N LEU A 91 7.33 7.00 8.16
CA LEU A 91 7.35 5.84 7.27
C LEU A 91 7.60 4.55 8.06
N LEU A 92 8.59 4.55 8.95
CA LEU A 92 8.91 3.38 9.79
C LEU A 92 7.74 2.98 10.70
N VAL A 93 6.94 3.95 11.18
CA VAL A 93 5.72 3.66 11.94
C VAL A 93 4.67 2.97 11.06
N ALA A 94 4.46 3.45 9.83
CA ALA A 94 3.53 2.81 8.89
C ALA A 94 3.98 1.40 8.51
N GLU A 95 5.26 1.22 8.20
CA GLU A 95 5.88 -0.07 7.89
C GLU A 95 5.67 -1.05 9.05
N HIS A 96 6.01 -0.65 10.27
CA HIS A 96 5.85 -1.50 11.45
C HIS A 96 4.40 -1.95 11.63
N ARG A 97 3.44 -1.02 11.54
CA ARG A 97 2.00 -1.34 11.65
C ARG A 97 1.56 -2.36 10.59
N LYS A 98 2.01 -2.17 9.35
CA LYS A 98 1.70 -3.08 8.24
C LYS A 98 2.33 -4.46 8.47
N MET A 99 3.59 -4.51 8.88
CA MET A 99 4.32 -5.75 9.16
C MET A 99 3.71 -6.55 10.32
N VAL A 100 3.20 -5.89 11.37
CA VAL A 100 2.47 -6.55 12.46
C VAL A 100 1.21 -7.23 11.91
N ILE A 101 0.41 -6.53 11.09
CA ILE A 101 -0.80 -7.11 10.48
C ILE A 101 -0.44 -8.32 9.61
N TRP A 102 0.58 -8.20 8.75
CA TRP A 102 1.01 -9.31 7.89
C TRP A 102 1.46 -10.53 8.70
N ARG A 103 2.26 -10.32 9.76
CA ARG A 103 2.79 -11.41 10.58
C ARG A 103 1.74 -12.06 11.47
N THR A 104 0.81 -11.30 12.01
CA THR A 104 -0.13 -11.77 13.05
C THR A 104 -1.47 -12.22 12.47
N VAL A 105 -1.96 -11.57 11.40
CA VAL A 105 -3.34 -11.78 10.90
C VAL A 105 -3.37 -12.51 9.56
N ARG A 106 -2.36 -12.35 8.71
CA ARG A 106 -2.36 -12.89 7.34
C ARG A 106 -1.43 -14.10 7.11
N GLY A 107 -0.81 -14.62 8.17
CA GLY A 107 0.04 -15.82 8.12
C GLY A 107 1.33 -15.63 7.29
N PRO A 108 2.26 -16.61 7.29
CA PRO A 108 3.51 -16.55 6.53
C PRO A 108 3.26 -16.84 5.03
N VAL A 109 2.33 -16.13 4.41
CA VAL A 109 2.10 -16.21 2.97
C VAL A 109 2.78 -14.98 2.38
N LEU A 110 3.84 -15.22 1.58
CA LEU A 110 4.66 -14.24 0.84
C LEU A 110 5.89 -13.68 1.59
N ARG A 111 6.96 -14.47 1.65
CA ARG A 111 8.32 -13.90 1.50
C ARG A 111 8.50 -13.50 0.04
N PHE A 112 9.04 -12.30 -0.19
CA PHE A 112 9.40 -11.77 -1.51
C PHE A 112 10.59 -12.47 -2.20
N SER A 113 10.98 -13.66 -1.75
CA SER A 113 11.97 -14.49 -2.41
C SER A 113 11.22 -15.63 -3.12
N HIS A 114 11.63 -15.96 -4.35
CA HIS A 114 11.23 -17.12 -5.17
C HIS A 114 9.71 -17.40 -5.35
N TRP A 115 9.10 -16.81 -6.38
CA TRP A 115 7.96 -17.44 -7.06
C TRP A 115 8.51 -18.28 -8.22
N PRO A 116 8.40 -19.63 -8.20
CA PRO A 116 8.70 -20.42 -9.37
C PRO A 116 7.37 -20.77 -10.06
N TRP A 117 7.04 -20.08 -11.15
CA TRP A 117 6.14 -20.65 -12.15
C TRP A 117 6.64 -20.27 -13.54
N ARG A 118 6.99 -21.30 -14.31
CA ARG A 118 7.15 -21.29 -15.78
C ARG A 118 5.80 -21.70 -16.39
N PRO A 119 5.50 -21.31 -17.65
CA PRO A 119 4.22 -21.60 -18.31
C PRO A 119 3.93 -23.09 -18.44
#